data_AF-A0A845JSZ1-F1
#
_entry.id   AF-A0A845JSZ1-F1
#
_cell.length_a   1.000
_cell.length_b   1.000
_cell.length_c   1.000
_cell.angle_alpha   90.00
_cell.angle_beta   90.00
_cell.angle_gamma   90.00
#
_symmetry.space_group_name_H-M   'P 1'
#
loop_
_entity.id
_entity.type
_entity.pdbx_description
1 polymer ?
#
loop_
_entity_poly.entity_id
_entity_poly.type
_entity_poly.pdbx_seq_one_letter_code
_entity_poly.pdbx_strand_id
1 'polypeptide(L)'
;MMNKKDVIVIGGGPAGCTAAMGLARLGYKVVLCDQAQFPRDKVCGEFISPAADPILARLGILHRIEAMNPKRLKGVAISSYGGKELLIDYPKLPGMEAKPTSLSVP
;
A
#
# COMPACT_ATOMS: atom_id res chain seq x y z
N MET A 1 22.22 23.86 -9.99
CA MET A 1 21.19 24.06 -11.03
C MET A 1 20.31 22.82 -11.08
N MET A 2 19.00 23.01 -10.96
CA MET A 2 18.00 21.94 -11.10
C MET A 2 17.97 21.54 -12.58
N ASN A 3 18.35 20.30 -12.91
CA ASN A 3 18.26 19.82 -14.29
C ASN A 3 16.77 19.64 -14.65
N LYS A 4 16.42 19.80 -15.93
CA LYS A 4 15.04 19.76 -16.45
C LYS A 4 14.23 18.45 -16.18
N LYS A 5 14.77 17.49 -15.41
CA LYS A 5 14.19 16.18 -15.06
C LYS A 5 14.05 15.95 -13.55
N ASP A 6 14.03 17.02 -12.76
CA ASP A 6 13.95 16.94 -11.30
C ASP A 6 12.49 17.06 -10.85
N VAL A 7 12.02 16.13 -10.00
CA VAL A 7 10.69 16.14 -9.39
C VAL A 7 10.83 16.21 -7.87
N ILE A 8 10.07 17.10 -7.23
CA ILE A 8 9.98 17.17 -5.78
C ILE A 8 8.62 16.62 -5.35
N VAL A 9 8.64 15.60 -4.49
CA VAL A 9 7.44 15.04 -3.86
C VAL A 9 7.42 15.50 -2.41
N ILE A 10 6.33 16.15 -2.00
CA ILE A 10 6.13 16.62 -0.62
C ILE A 10 5.17 15.66 0.10
N GLY A 11 5.65 15.07 1.18
CA GLY A 11 4.97 14.07 2.00
C GLY A 11 5.42 12.63 1.70
N GLY A 12 6.11 12.00 2.64
CA GLY A 12 6.56 10.60 2.66
C GLY A 12 5.50 9.63 3.20
N GLY A 13 4.22 9.89 2.93
CA GLY A 13 3.15 8.92 3.14
C GLY A 13 3.12 7.83 2.06
N PRO A 14 2.21 6.84 2.16
CA PRO A 14 2.11 5.75 1.18
C PRO A 14 2.01 6.23 -0.28
N ALA A 15 1.21 7.26 -0.54
CA ALA A 15 1.05 7.85 -1.87
C ALA A 15 2.33 8.54 -2.36
N GLY A 16 2.98 9.33 -1.51
CA GLY A 16 4.19 10.08 -1.88
C GLY A 16 5.41 9.17 -2.08
N CYS A 17 5.61 8.17 -1.22
CA CYS A 17 6.63 7.15 -1.42
C CYS A 17 6.37 6.35 -2.72
N THR A 18 5.13 5.96 -2.97
CA THR A 18 4.73 5.26 -4.21
C THR A 18 5.02 6.10 -5.44
N ALA A 19 4.64 7.38 -5.44
CA ALA A 19 4.89 8.31 -6.53
C ALA A 19 6.39 8.53 -6.75
N ALA A 20 7.14 8.80 -5.68
CA ALA A 20 8.57 9.04 -5.75
C ALA A 20 9.34 7.84 -6.30
N MET A 21 9.02 6.63 -5.81
CA MET A 21 9.62 5.39 -6.31
C MET A 21 9.23 5.11 -7.77
N GLY A 22 7.96 5.33 -8.13
CA GLY A 22 7.49 5.16 -9.50
C GLY A 22 8.21 6.08 -10.48
N LEU A 23 8.31 7.37 -10.15
CA LEU A 23 9.02 8.36 -10.96
C LEU A 23 10.52 8.09 -11.05
N ALA A 24 11.16 7.71 -9.94
CA ALA A 24 12.57 7.33 -9.96
C ALA A 24 12.84 6.15 -10.91
N ARG A 25 11.94 5.15 -10.95
CA ARG A 25 12.03 4.02 -11.89
C ARG A 25 11.83 4.40 -13.35
N LEU A 26 11.15 5.51 -13.62
CA LEU A 26 11.00 6.08 -14.96
C LEU A 26 12.21 6.96 -15.37
N GLY A 27 13.24 7.08 -14.52
CA GLY A 27 14.47 7.82 -14.81
C GLY A 27 14.44 9.30 -14.43
N TYR A 28 13.45 9.73 -13.65
CA TYR A 28 13.44 11.08 -13.06
C TYR A 28 14.38 11.14 -11.85
N LYS A 29 14.99 12.31 -11.64
CA LYS A 29 15.68 12.61 -10.38
C LYS A 29 14.63 13.09 -9.39
N VAL A 30 14.40 12.33 -8.33
CA VAL A 30 13.31 12.62 -7.40
C VAL A 30 13.87 12.98 -6.03
N VAL A 31 13.39 14.09 -5.48
CA VAL A 31 13.59 14.46 -4.08
C VAL A 31 12.26 14.25 -3.35
N LEU A 32 12.27 13.41 -2.32
CA LEU A 32 11.12 13.21 -1.43
C LEU A 32 11.39 13.95 -0.11
N CYS A 33 10.52 14.88 0.24
CA CYS A 33 10.61 15.63 1.49
C CYS A 33 9.44 15.27 2.40
N ASP A 34 9.70 14.98 3.66
CA ASP A 34 8.68 14.89 4.71
C ASP A 34 9.16 15.70 5.92
N GLN A 35 8.21 16.24 6.68
CA GLN A 35 8.49 16.94 7.93
C GLN A 35 8.85 15.95 9.06
N ALA A 36 8.39 14.70 8.97
CA ALA A 36 8.58 13.70 9.98
C ALA A 36 9.93 12.98 9.83
N GLN A 37 10.51 12.62 10.96
CA GLN A 37 11.63 11.68 11.01
C GLN A 37 11.09 10.26 10.97
N PHE A 38 11.68 9.39 10.13
CA PHE A 38 11.27 7.99 9.99
C PHE A 38 12.23 7.04 10.73
N PRO A 39 11.76 5.87 11.22
CA PRO A 39 10.35 5.43 11.23
C PRO A 39 9.50 6.30 12.16
N ARG A 40 8.20 6.40 11.86
CA ARG A 40 7.23 7.16 12.67
C ARG A 40 5.99 6.33 12.92
N ASP A 41 5.39 6.51 14.09
CA ASP A 41 4.09 5.91 14.37
C ASP A 41 2.99 6.60 13.58
N LYS A 42 2.01 5.79 13.13
CA LYS A 42 0.79 6.29 12.51
C LYS A 42 -0.36 5.35 12.82
N VAL A 43 -1.36 5.88 13.50
CA VAL A 43 -2.58 5.14 13.92
C VAL A 43 -3.35 4.55 12.73
N CYS A 44 -3.27 5.15 11.54
CA CYS A 44 -3.86 4.61 10.32
C CYS A 44 -2.76 4.04 9.41
N GLY A 45 -2.81 2.74 9.15
CA GLY A 45 -1.81 2.07 8.29
C GLY A 45 -1.80 0.54 8.37
N GLU A 46 -2.52 -0.04 9.33
CA GLU A 46 -2.50 -1.48 9.59
C GLU A 46 -3.24 -2.32 8.54
N PHE A 47 -4.11 -1.71 7.72
CA PHE A 47 -4.84 -2.39 6.65
C PHE A 47 -4.43 -1.89 5.27
N ILE A 48 -4.07 -2.83 4.40
CA ILE A 48 -3.74 -2.58 3.00
C ILE A 48 -4.70 -3.37 2.10
N SER A 49 -5.43 -2.66 1.24
CA SER A 49 -6.37 -3.26 0.28
C SER A 49 -5.70 -4.31 -0.61
N PRO A 50 -6.39 -5.40 -0.99
CA PRO A 50 -5.87 -6.37 -1.95
C PRO A 50 -5.46 -5.74 -3.29
N ALA A 51 -6.07 -4.61 -3.66
CA ALA A 51 -5.73 -3.87 -4.89
C ALA A 51 -4.33 -3.23 -4.85
N ALA A 52 -3.69 -3.15 -3.67
CA ALA A 52 -2.34 -2.61 -3.54
C ALA A 52 -1.27 -3.63 -3.91
N ASP A 53 -1.53 -4.94 -3.81
CA ASP A 53 -0.54 -5.98 -4.09
C ASP A 53 0.11 -5.82 -5.47
N PRO A 54 -0.64 -5.63 -6.59
CA PRO A 54 -0.04 -5.39 -7.90
C PRO A 54 0.84 -4.13 -7.94
N ILE A 55 0.46 -3.08 -7.22
CA ILE A 55 1.23 -1.83 -7.14
C ILE A 55 2.53 -2.07 -6.39
N LEU A 56 2.46 -2.71 -5.22
CA LEU A 56 3.60 -3.04 -4.37
C LEU A 56 4.55 -4.04 -5.07
N ALA A 57 4.02 -4.98 -5.84
CA ALA A 57 4.77 -5.91 -6.67
C ALA A 57 5.50 -5.17 -7.81
N ARG A 58 4.79 -4.27 -8.53
CA ARG A 58 5.40 -3.41 -9.56
C ARG A 58 6.45 -2.47 -8.98
N LEU A 59 6.31 -2.05 -7.72
CA LEU A 59 7.29 -1.31 -6.94
C LEU A 59 8.37 -2.21 -6.31
N GLY A 60 8.35 -3.52 -6.51
CA GLY A 60 9.35 -4.46 -6.01
C GLY A 60 9.47 -4.52 -4.48
N ILE A 61 8.43 -4.12 -3.74
CA ILE A 61 8.44 -4.08 -2.27
C ILE A 61 7.43 -5.03 -1.62
N LEU A 62 6.54 -5.66 -2.40
CA LEU A 62 5.56 -6.61 -1.86
C LEU A 62 6.24 -7.71 -1.02
N HIS A 63 7.31 -8.32 -1.53
CA HIS A 63 8.06 -9.35 -0.81
C HIS A 63 8.59 -8.89 0.57
N ARG A 64 8.96 -7.61 0.71
CA ARG A 64 9.43 -7.07 2.00
C ARG A 64 8.29 -6.97 2.99
N ILE A 65 7.08 -6.66 2.51
CA ILE A 65 5.88 -6.58 3.33
C ILE A 65 5.47 -7.99 3.76
N GLU A 66 5.48 -8.96 2.85
CA GLU A 66 5.21 -10.36 3.16
C GLU A 66 6.20 -10.95 4.16
N ALA A 67 7.48 -10.55 4.10
CA ALA A 67 8.49 -10.95 5.06
C ALA A 67 8.22 -10.46 6.50
N MET A 68 7.34 -9.46 6.69
CA MET A 68 6.89 -9.05 8.03
C MET A 68 5.80 -9.98 8.61
N ASN A 69 5.49 -11.07 7.91
CA ASN A 69 4.43 -12.03 8.26
C ASN A 69 3.05 -11.38 8.56
N PRO A 70 2.53 -10.54 7.66
CA PRO A 70 1.25 -9.88 7.83
C PRO A 70 0.10 -10.90 7.76
N LYS A 71 -1.00 -10.62 8.45
CA LYS A 71 -2.23 -11.41 8.31
C LYS A 71 -2.88 -11.12 6.96
N ARG A 72 -3.17 -12.17 6.20
CA ARG A 72 -3.89 -12.09 4.92
C ARG A 72 -5.39 -12.23 5.18
N LEU A 73 -6.17 -11.16 5.00
CA LEU A 73 -7.63 -11.22 5.23
C LEU A 73 -8.35 -11.51 3.91
N LYS A 74 -9.34 -12.40 3.97
CA LYS A 74 -10.12 -12.86 2.80
C LYS A 74 -11.30 -11.95 2.43
N GLY A 75 -11.67 -11.01 3.30
CA GLY A 75 -12.90 -10.26 3.18
C GLY A 75 -13.23 -9.42 4.40
N VAL A 76 -14.48 -8.97 4.47
CA VAL A 76 -15.03 -8.11 5.51
C VAL A 76 -16.18 -8.83 6.21
N ALA A 77 -16.23 -8.72 7.54
CA ALA A 77 -17.38 -9.10 8.34
C ALA A 77 -18.13 -7.84 8.77
N ILE A 78 -19.44 -7.81 8.57
CA ILE A 78 -20.33 -6.71 8.98
C ILE A 78 -21.34 -7.30 9.95
N SER A 79 -21.30 -6.87 11.20
CA SER A 79 -22.23 -7.28 12.24
C SER A 79 -23.17 -6.14 12.62
N SER A 80 -24.45 -6.43 12.80
CA SER A 80 -25.43 -5.48 13.36
C SER A 80 -25.66 -5.74 14.86
N TYR A 81 -26.15 -4.73 15.58
CA TYR A 81 -26.46 -4.85 17.01
C TYR A 81 -27.46 -5.97 17.32
N GLY A 82 -28.36 -6.28 16.38
CA GLY A 82 -29.33 -7.38 16.50
C GLY A 82 -28.76 -8.78 16.24
N GLY A 83 -27.44 -8.95 16.19
CA GLY A 83 -26.77 -10.23 16.03
C GLY A 83 -26.75 -10.80 14.61
N LYS A 84 -27.23 -10.04 13.61
CA LYS A 84 -27.05 -10.45 12.20
C LYS A 84 -25.63 -10.14 11.76
N GLU A 85 -24.98 -11.13 11.16
CA GLU A 85 -23.66 -11.01 10.55
C GLU A 85 -23.75 -11.23 9.03
N LEU A 86 -22.99 -10.45 8.29
CA LEU A 86 -22.76 -10.61 6.86
C LEU A 86 -21.25 -10.74 6.63
N LEU A 87 -20.84 -11.88 6.09
CA LEU A 87 -19.46 -12.15 5.69
C LEU A 87 -19.35 -11.95 4.17
N ILE A 88 -18.44 -11.09 3.74
CA ILE A 88 -18.22 -10.73 2.35
C ILE A 88 -16.77 -11.04 1.99
N ASP A 89 -16.54 -12.04 1.16
CA ASP A 89 -15.23 -12.28 0.55
C ASP A 89 -14.86 -11.13 -0.41
N TYR A 90 -13.58 -10.81 -0.53
CA TYR A 90 -13.13 -9.89 -1.57
C TYR A 90 -13.44 -10.45 -2.97
N PRO A 91 -13.93 -9.59 -3.89
CA PRO A 91 -14.22 -10.01 -5.25
C PRO A 91 -12.92 -10.38 -5.98
N LYS A 92 -13.01 -11.25 -6.98
CA LYS A 92 -11.89 -11.45 -7.91
C LYS A 92 -11.57 -10.12 -8.60
N LEU A 93 -10.30 -9.71 -8.55
CA LEU A 93 -9.84 -8.54 -9.28
C LEU A 93 -9.52 -8.92 -10.73
N PRO A 94 -9.77 -8.02 -11.71
CA PRO A 94 -9.40 -8.25 -13.11
C PRO A 94 -7.91 -8.58 -13.24
N GLY A 95 -7.58 -9.67 -13.94
CA GLY A 95 -6.20 -10.10 -14.16
C GLY A 95 -5.53 -10.84 -13.00
N MET A 96 -6.26 -11.19 -11.93
CA MET A 96 -5.76 -12.06 -10.86
C MET A 96 -6.42 -13.45 -10.92
N GLU A 97 -5.59 -14.51 -10.97
CA GLU A 97 -6.08 -15.90 -10.98
C GLU A 97 -6.68 -16.32 -9.63
N ALA A 98 -6.04 -15.89 -8.53
CA ALA A 98 -6.49 -16.16 -7.17
C ALA A 98 -7.42 -15.06 -6.62
N LYS A 99 -8.31 -15.42 -5.69
CA LYS A 99 -9.07 -14.44 -4.92
C LYS A 99 -8.07 -13.58 -4.12
N PRO A 100 -8.16 -12.25 -4.22
CA PRO A 100 -7.16 -11.39 -3.62
C PRO A 100 -7.44 -11.27 -2.12
N THR A 101 -6.37 -11.12 -1.33
CA THR A 101 -6.44 -10.95 0.12
C THR A 101 -5.83 -9.61 0.50
N SER A 102 -6.39 -8.96 1.51
CA SER A 102 -5.76 -7.75 2.05
C SER A 102 -4.58 -8.12 2.94
N LEU A 103 -3.69 -7.17 3.20
CA LEU A 103 -2.64 -7.32 4.20
C LEU A 103 -3.06 -6.58 5.46
N SER A 104 -2.89 -7.22 6.61
CA SER A 104 -2.93 -6.59 7.92
C SER A 104 -1.57 -6.74 8.58
N VAL A 105 -0.88 -5.61 8.76
CA VAL A 105 0.44 -5.56 9.38
C VAL A 105 0.23 -5.30 10.89
N PRO A 106 0.90 -6.06 11.78
CA PRO A 106 0.84 -5.79 13.22
C PRO A 106 1.47 -4.46 13.62
#